data_AF-A0A7L0N577-F1
#
_entry.id   AF-A0A7L0N577-F1
#
_cell.length_a   1.000
_cell.length_b   1.000
_cell.length_c   1.000
_cell.angle_alpha   90.00
_cell.angle_beta   90.00
_cell.angle_gamma   90.00
#
_symmetry.space_group_name_H-M   'P 1'
#
loop_
_entity.id
_entity.type
_entity.pdbx_description
1 polymer ?
#
loop_
_entity_poly.entity_id
_entity_poly.type
_entity_poly.pdbx_seq_one_letter_code
_entity_poly.pdbx_strand_id
1 'polypeptide(L)'
;FSLGSWLPALPGLGWGWALLDALLQGLVGACAVSVLCSLLKVYLYIQCLNRPERRADKEAIGAQRALLEPLHVLLLTGVLAMVGARVAALVVLEFSLRAVSTVLSQGKGAHSTRLYLLCQYSLGCGVSCALTFLLEGAPHRSCNLALAAALAALLALQCRRLARHVCTLYELHSRQRYCGLCILLLADGHRVPHLLRRALAVAFAVAGLAAVQLINRDFLSAAEAARFWTPLTVCYALLVVYMQ
;
A
#
# COMPACT_ATOMS: atom_id res chain seq x y z
N PHE A 1 8.89 15.10 29.59
CA PHE A 1 7.87 15.04 30.64
C PHE A 1 6.63 14.36 30.07
N SER A 2 6.29 13.18 30.61
CA SER A 2 5.26 12.28 30.08
C SER A 2 3.94 12.49 30.84
N LEU A 3 2.85 12.76 30.13
CA LEU A 3 1.49 12.85 30.68
C LEU A 3 0.93 11.48 31.15
N GLY A 4 1.67 10.38 30.93
CA GLY A 4 1.25 9.03 31.31
C GLY A 4 1.68 8.55 32.70
N SER A 5 2.48 9.31 33.45
CA SER A 5 3.04 8.84 34.72
C SER A 5 2.11 8.96 35.94
N TRP A 6 0.89 9.46 35.75
CA TRP A 6 -0.05 9.74 36.84
C TRP A 6 -1.35 8.92 36.81
N LEU A 7 -1.61 8.14 35.76
CA LEU A 7 -2.76 7.24 35.76
C LEU A 7 -2.34 5.83 36.20
N PRO A 8 -3.02 5.23 37.20
CA PRO A 8 -2.81 3.83 37.52
C PRO A 8 -3.09 3.00 36.27
N ALA A 9 -2.24 2.01 36.03
CA ALA A 9 -2.37 1.07 34.93
C ALA A 9 -3.67 0.26 35.09
N LEU A 10 -4.79 0.81 34.61
CA LEU A 10 -6.04 0.10 34.45
C LEU A 10 -5.82 -0.94 33.35
N PRO A 11 -5.92 -2.25 33.64
CA PRO A 11 -5.63 -3.30 32.67
C PRO A 11 -6.51 -3.19 31.42
N GLY A 12 -7.70 -2.59 31.51
CA GLY A 12 -8.58 -2.33 30.35
C GLY A 12 -8.07 -1.25 29.38
N LEU A 13 -7.26 -0.28 29.82
CA LEU A 13 -6.74 0.77 28.93
C LEU A 13 -5.62 0.25 28.02
N GLY A 14 -4.79 -0.69 28.50
CA GLY A 14 -3.67 -1.26 27.74
C GLY A 14 -4.10 -1.98 26.46
N TRP A 15 -5.23 -2.69 26.51
CA TRP A 15 -5.84 -3.32 25.32
C TRP A 15 -6.31 -2.27 24.31
N GLY A 16 -6.86 -1.15 24.77
CA GLY A 16 -7.33 -0.06 23.92
C GLY A 16 -6.20 0.59 23.12
N TRP A 17 -5.06 0.86 23.75
CA TRP A 17 -3.89 1.44 23.07
C TRP A 17 -3.23 0.47 22.09
N ALA A 18 -3.13 -0.81 22.44
CA ALA A 18 -2.60 -1.83 21.54
C ALA A 18 -3.49 -2.05 20.30
N LEU A 19 -4.81 -2.06 20.48
CA LEU A 19 -5.76 -2.14 19.37
C LEU A 19 -5.71 -0.87 18.50
N LEU A 20 -5.62 0.30 19.12
CA LEU A 20 -5.48 1.57 18.40
C LEU A 20 -4.20 1.59 17.56
N ASP A 21 -3.08 1.14 18.11
CA ASP A 21 -1.82 1.05 17.38
C ASP A 21 -1.91 0.05 16.21
N ALA A 22 -2.57 -1.10 16.40
CA ALA A 22 -2.80 -2.05 15.31
C ALA A 22 -3.68 -1.45 14.18
N LEU A 23 -4.73 -0.71 14.55
CA LEU A 23 -5.62 -0.04 13.59
C LEU A 23 -4.92 1.08 12.84
N LEU A 24 -4.15 1.91 13.54
CA LEU A 24 -3.36 2.99 12.95
C LEU A 24 -2.30 2.43 11.99
N GLN A 25 -1.63 1.33 12.36
CA GLN A 25 -0.67 0.66 11.49
C GLN A 25 -1.36 0.07 10.24
N GLY A 26 -2.50 -0.60 10.41
CA GLY A 26 -3.32 -1.08 9.30
C GLY A 26 -3.78 0.06 8.38
N LEU A 27 -4.12 1.22 8.95
CA LEU A 27 -4.55 2.39 8.20
C LEU A 27 -3.40 2.94 7.34
N VAL A 28 -2.18 3.04 7.87
CA VAL A 28 -1.02 3.48 7.07
C VAL A 28 -0.77 2.53 5.91
N GLY A 29 -0.82 1.22 6.15
CA GLY A 29 -0.71 0.21 5.10
C GLY A 29 -1.79 0.36 4.03
N ALA A 30 -3.06 0.52 4.43
CA ALA A 30 -4.18 0.72 3.51
C ALA A 30 -4.08 2.04 2.73
N CYS A 31 -3.60 3.12 3.36
CA CYS A 31 -3.33 4.40 2.69
C CYS A 31 -2.24 4.26 1.62
N ALA A 32 -1.17 3.51 1.89
CA ALA A 32 -0.12 3.24 0.89
C ALA A 32 -0.69 2.53 -0.34
N VAL A 33 -1.57 1.53 -0.13
CA VAL A 33 -2.26 0.84 -1.23
C VAL A 33 -3.19 1.78 -1.99
N SER A 34 -3.92 2.65 -1.29
CA SER A 34 -4.82 3.65 -1.89
C SER A 34 -4.06 4.66 -2.77
N VAL A 35 -2.89 5.12 -2.32
CA VAL A 35 -1.99 5.99 -3.09
C VAL A 35 -1.53 5.29 -4.37
N LEU A 36 -1.02 4.06 -4.26
CA LEU A 36 -0.59 3.25 -5.41
C LEU A 36 -1.74 3.06 -6.42
N CYS A 37 -2.93 2.70 -5.93
CA CYS A 37 -4.10 2.48 -6.78
C CYS A 37 -4.53 3.78 -7.49
N SER A 38 -4.56 4.91 -6.78
CA SER A 38 -4.93 6.22 -7.34
C SER A 38 -3.95 6.67 -8.42
N LEU A 39 -2.64 6.51 -8.21
CA LEU A 39 -1.61 6.84 -9.19
C LEU A 39 -1.65 5.90 -10.40
N LEU A 40 -1.88 4.60 -10.18
CA LEU A 40 -2.03 3.63 -11.27
C LEU A 40 -3.27 3.94 -12.12
N LYS A 41 -4.38 4.37 -11.50
CA LYS A 41 -5.57 4.84 -12.22
C LYS A 41 -5.25 6.03 -13.12
N VAL A 42 -4.54 7.04 -12.61
CA VAL A 42 -4.10 8.20 -13.39
C VAL A 42 -3.23 7.77 -14.58
N TYR A 43 -2.26 6.90 -14.34
CA TYR A 43 -1.37 6.37 -15.38
C TYR A 43 -2.14 5.61 -16.47
N LEU A 44 -3.01 4.66 -16.08
CA LEU A 44 -3.83 3.89 -17.02
C LEU A 44 -4.81 4.79 -17.77
N TYR A 45 -5.40 5.78 -17.10
CA TYR A 45 -6.33 6.72 -17.72
C TYR A 45 -5.67 7.47 -18.88
N ILE A 46 -4.45 7.99 -18.66
CA ILE A 46 -3.66 8.69 -19.68
C ILE A 46 -3.22 7.72 -20.78
N GLN A 47 -2.80 6.51 -20.43
CA GLN A 47 -2.39 5.50 -21.40
C GLN A 47 -3.55 5.08 -22.33
N CYS A 48 -4.77 4.96 -21.81
CA CYS A 48 -5.98 4.69 -22.60
C CYS A 48 -6.38 5.88 -23.48
N LEU A 49 -6.15 7.12 -23.07
CA LEU A 49 -6.41 8.27 -23.94
C LEU A 49 -5.45 8.29 -25.15
N ASN A 50 -4.22 7.84 -24.97
CA ASN A 50 -3.26 7.68 -26.06
C ASN A 50 -3.54 6.44 -26.95
N ARG A 51 -4.43 5.51 -26.54
CA ARG A 51 -4.78 4.29 -27.31
C ARG A 51 -6.29 4.01 -27.27
N PRO A 52 -7.05 4.42 -28.31
CA PRO A 52 -8.51 4.42 -28.30
C PRO A 52 -9.15 3.02 -28.24
N GLU A 53 -8.42 1.94 -28.60
CA GLU A 53 -8.93 0.56 -28.61
C GLU A 53 -9.24 -0.01 -27.20
N ARG A 54 -8.72 0.60 -26.11
CA ARG A 54 -8.96 0.15 -24.72
C ARG A 54 -9.93 1.04 -23.94
N ARG A 55 -10.75 1.83 -24.63
CA ARG A 55 -11.66 2.83 -24.01
C ARG A 55 -12.89 2.18 -23.35
N ALA A 56 -13.36 1.04 -23.86
CA ALA A 56 -14.54 0.33 -23.35
C ALA A 56 -14.32 -0.32 -21.97
N ASP A 57 -13.17 -0.95 -21.73
CA ASP A 57 -12.83 -1.57 -20.42
C ASP A 57 -12.67 -0.53 -19.29
N LYS A 58 -12.39 0.73 -19.66
CA LYS A 58 -12.10 1.84 -18.74
C LYS A 58 -13.35 2.34 -18.02
N GLU A 59 -14.51 2.31 -18.67
CA GLU A 59 -15.77 2.80 -18.12
C GLU A 59 -16.42 1.78 -17.18
N ALA A 60 -16.34 0.48 -17.49
CA ALA A 60 -16.84 -0.60 -16.65
C ALA A 60 -16.11 -0.70 -15.30
N ILE A 61 -14.78 -0.54 -15.30
CA ILE A 61 -13.94 -0.64 -14.08
C ILE A 61 -13.96 0.67 -13.25
N GLY A 62 -14.22 1.81 -13.88
CA GLY A 62 -14.19 3.13 -13.25
C GLY A 62 -15.40 3.44 -12.37
N ALA A 63 -16.60 3.10 -12.83
CA ALA A 63 -17.86 3.49 -12.18
C ALA A 63 -18.17 2.68 -10.91
N GLN A 64 -17.94 1.37 -10.93
CA GLN A 64 -18.25 0.48 -9.81
C GLN A 64 -17.27 0.65 -8.63
N ARG A 65 -16.05 1.15 -8.89
CA ARG A 65 -14.96 1.20 -7.90
C ARG A 65 -14.92 2.48 -7.07
N ALA A 66 -15.56 3.57 -7.51
CA ALA A 66 -15.51 4.86 -6.82
C ALA A 66 -16.28 4.87 -5.48
N LEU A 67 -17.43 4.18 -5.42
CA LEU A 67 -18.23 4.05 -4.21
C LEU A 67 -17.70 2.95 -3.27
N LEU A 68 -17.05 1.92 -3.84
CA LEU A 68 -16.42 0.83 -3.08
C LEU A 68 -15.06 1.20 -2.49
N GLU A 69 -14.36 2.22 -3.02
CA GLU A 69 -13.05 2.65 -2.54
C GLU A 69 -12.93 2.89 -1.01
N PRO A 70 -13.84 3.64 -0.35
CA PRO A 70 -13.74 3.85 1.10
C PRO A 70 -13.99 2.55 1.89
N LEU A 71 -14.95 1.73 1.44
CA LEU A 71 -15.21 0.40 2.01
C LEU A 71 -13.99 -0.51 1.88
N HIS A 72 -13.33 -0.43 0.72
CA HIS A 72 -12.12 -1.18 0.40
C HIS A 72 -10.94 -0.81 1.29
N VAL A 73 -10.77 0.50 1.55
CA VAL A 73 -9.75 0.99 2.49
C VAL A 73 -10.08 0.54 3.91
N LEU A 74 -11.35 0.55 4.32
CA LEU A 74 -11.76 0.10 5.65
C LEU A 74 -11.54 -1.40 5.84
N LEU A 75 -11.95 -2.21 4.87
CA LEU A 75 -11.74 -3.66 4.87
C LEU A 75 -10.25 -4.00 4.89
N LEU A 76 -9.45 -3.34 4.03
CA LEU A 76 -8.01 -3.56 3.96
C LEU A 76 -7.31 -3.11 5.25
N THR A 77 -7.76 -2.02 5.88
CA THR A 77 -7.27 -1.58 7.18
C THR A 77 -7.53 -2.65 8.24
N GLY A 78 -8.74 -3.21 8.28
CA GLY A 78 -9.09 -4.29 9.20
C GLY A 78 -8.24 -5.54 8.96
N VAL A 79 -8.10 -5.99 7.72
CA VAL A 79 -7.26 -7.15 7.37
C VAL A 79 -5.80 -6.90 7.77
N LEU A 80 -5.22 -5.75 7.42
CA LEU A 80 -3.83 -5.43 7.75
C LEU A 80 -3.60 -5.24 9.26
N ALA A 81 -4.61 -4.78 10.01
CA ALA A 81 -4.54 -4.69 11.47
C ALA A 81 -4.57 -6.07 12.13
N MET A 82 -5.29 -7.03 11.54
CA MET A 82 -5.33 -8.43 12.00
C MET A 82 -4.06 -9.22 11.60
N VAL A 83 -3.43 -8.85 10.48
CA VAL A 83 -2.18 -9.47 10.01
C VAL A 83 -1.03 -9.01 10.91
N GLY A 84 -0.59 -9.90 11.80
CA GLY A 84 0.58 -9.66 12.66
C GLY A 84 1.87 -9.46 11.86
N ALA A 85 2.85 -8.76 12.46
CA ALA A 85 4.11 -8.38 11.81
C ALA A 85 4.88 -9.57 11.20
N ARG A 86 4.81 -10.74 11.83
CA ARG A 86 5.47 -11.98 11.35
C ARG A 86 4.86 -12.50 10.05
N VAL A 87 3.53 -12.52 9.95
CA VAL A 87 2.82 -12.93 8.73
C VAL A 87 3.06 -11.91 7.62
N ALA A 88 3.03 -10.62 7.96
CA ALA A 88 3.36 -9.55 7.01
C ALA A 88 4.79 -9.69 6.44
N ALA A 89 5.79 -9.99 7.28
CA ALA A 89 7.17 -10.20 6.86
C ALA A 89 7.33 -11.37 5.88
N LEU A 90 6.68 -12.51 6.16
CA LEU A 90 6.69 -13.69 5.28
C LEU A 90 6.06 -13.39 3.91
N VAL A 91 4.89 -12.73 3.91
CA VAL A 91 4.20 -12.33 2.67
C VAL A 91 5.07 -11.39 1.83
N VAL A 92 5.74 -10.43 2.46
CA VAL A 92 6.63 -9.48 1.78
C VAL A 92 7.84 -10.19 1.18
N LEU A 93 8.47 -11.10 1.93
CA LEU A 93 9.66 -11.83 1.48
C LEU A 93 9.33 -12.75 0.31
N GLU A 94 8.24 -13.52 0.41
CA GLU A 94 7.77 -14.41 -0.64
C GLU A 94 7.41 -13.63 -1.93
N PHE A 95 6.70 -12.51 -1.78
CA PHE A 95 6.40 -11.64 -2.92
C PHE A 95 7.67 -11.07 -3.55
N SER A 96 8.62 -10.61 -2.73
CA SER A 96 9.90 -10.06 -3.21
C SER A 96 10.70 -11.09 -4.00
N LEU A 97 10.75 -12.34 -3.51
CA LEU A 97 11.41 -13.45 -4.21
C LEU A 97 10.72 -13.78 -5.54
N ARG A 98 9.39 -13.84 -5.58
CA ARG A 98 8.64 -14.06 -6.83
C ARG A 98 8.82 -12.89 -7.80
N ALA A 99 8.84 -11.65 -7.30
CA ALA A 99 9.06 -10.47 -8.12
C ALA A 99 10.47 -10.47 -8.74
N VAL A 100 11.50 -10.77 -7.95
CA VAL A 100 12.89 -10.85 -8.44
C VAL A 100 13.05 -12.00 -9.44
N SER A 101 12.49 -13.18 -9.13
CA SER A 101 12.53 -14.35 -10.03
C SER A 101 11.83 -14.09 -11.38
N THR A 102 10.66 -13.44 -11.37
CA THR A 102 9.94 -13.08 -12.60
C THR A 102 10.67 -12.00 -13.41
N VAL A 103 11.31 -11.03 -12.76
CA VAL A 103 12.13 -10.01 -13.42
C VAL A 103 13.41 -10.62 -14.03
N LEU A 104 14.03 -11.57 -13.35
CA LEU A 104 15.22 -12.29 -13.85
C LEU A 104 14.87 -13.24 -15.00
N SER A 105 13.69 -13.86 -14.98
CA SER A 105 13.30 -14.89 -15.94
C SER A 105 12.70 -14.35 -17.24
N GLN A 106 12.23 -13.10 -17.30
CA GLN A 106 11.51 -12.59 -18.48
C GLN A 106 11.91 -11.17 -18.89
N GLY A 107 12.22 -11.03 -20.19
CA GLY A 107 12.54 -9.76 -20.85
C GLY A 107 11.37 -8.77 -20.92
N LYS A 108 11.69 -7.52 -20.56
CA LYS A 108 10.93 -6.26 -20.60
C LYS A 108 9.71 -6.20 -21.54
N GLY A 109 8.55 -5.82 -20.98
CA GLY A 109 7.59 -5.00 -21.75
C GLY A 109 6.14 -5.01 -21.27
N ALA A 110 5.55 -6.19 -21.02
CA ALA A 110 4.10 -6.33 -20.85
C ALA A 110 3.62 -6.54 -19.40
N HIS A 111 4.53 -6.79 -18.44
CA HIS A 111 4.19 -7.24 -17.09
C HIS A 111 4.10 -6.16 -16.01
N SER A 112 4.43 -4.89 -16.33
CA SER A 112 4.49 -3.83 -15.32
C SER A 112 3.14 -3.59 -14.64
N THR A 113 2.04 -3.55 -15.39
CA THR A 113 0.69 -3.35 -14.84
C THR A 113 0.22 -4.51 -13.96
N ARG A 114 0.53 -5.77 -14.34
CA ARG A 114 0.17 -6.95 -13.54
C ARG A 114 0.98 -7.02 -12.24
N LEU A 115 2.26 -6.66 -12.29
CA LEU A 115 3.12 -6.53 -11.10
C LEU A 115 2.62 -5.42 -10.16
N TYR A 116 2.18 -4.28 -10.70
CA TYR A 116 1.60 -3.19 -9.89
C TYR A 116 0.29 -3.59 -9.21
N LEU A 117 -0.55 -4.40 -9.86
CA LEU A 117 -1.77 -4.91 -9.24
C LEU A 117 -1.46 -5.93 -8.14
N LEU A 118 -0.53 -6.87 -8.40
CA LEU A 118 -0.16 -7.90 -7.44
C LEU A 118 0.57 -7.33 -6.22
N CYS A 119 1.29 -6.21 -6.37
CA CYS A 119 2.02 -5.58 -5.27
C CYS A 119 1.14 -4.79 -4.29
N GLN A 120 -0.16 -4.61 -4.55
CA GLN A 120 -1.03 -3.81 -3.70
C GLN A 120 -1.09 -4.36 -2.27
N TYR A 121 -1.42 -5.64 -2.12
CA TYR A 121 -1.51 -6.24 -0.79
C TYR A 121 -0.13 -6.39 -0.13
N SER A 122 0.90 -6.82 -0.87
CA SER A 122 2.25 -6.98 -0.33
C SER A 122 2.90 -5.63 0.05
N LEU A 123 2.55 -4.54 -0.64
CA LEU A 123 2.94 -3.18 -0.25
C LEU A 123 2.33 -2.79 1.10
N GLY A 124 1.04 -3.08 1.31
CA GLY A 124 0.37 -2.84 2.60
C GLY A 124 1.08 -3.58 3.74
N CYS A 125 1.35 -4.87 3.56
CA CYS A 125 2.11 -5.68 4.52
C CYS A 125 3.55 -5.15 4.72
N GLY A 126 4.21 -4.72 3.63
CA GLY A 126 5.56 -4.21 3.66
C GLY A 126 5.69 -2.89 4.42
N VAL A 127 4.76 -1.97 4.21
CA VAL A 127 4.70 -0.70 4.94
C VAL A 127 4.41 -0.94 6.43
N SER A 128 3.48 -1.85 6.76
CA SER A 128 3.23 -2.25 8.15
C SER A 128 4.47 -2.85 8.83
N CYS A 129 5.21 -3.71 8.14
CA CYS A 129 6.45 -4.29 8.63
C CYS A 129 7.55 -3.23 8.82
N ALA A 130 7.73 -2.35 7.84
CA ALA A 130 8.67 -1.24 7.91
C ALA A 130 8.37 -0.27 9.06
N LEU A 131 7.10 0.06 9.30
CA LEU A 131 6.68 0.90 10.43
C LEU A 131 6.98 0.25 11.77
N THR A 132 6.76 -1.06 11.88
CA THR A 132 7.07 -1.81 13.11
C THR A 132 8.57 -1.71 13.43
N PHE A 133 9.42 -1.88 12.41
CA PHE A 133 10.88 -1.77 12.55
C PHE A 133 11.34 -0.33 12.84
N LEU A 134 10.81 0.67 12.14
CA LEU A 134 11.20 2.07 12.31
C LEU A 134 10.75 2.68 13.63
N LEU A 135 9.64 2.20 14.19
CA LEU A 135 9.10 2.67 15.47
C LEU A 135 9.56 1.82 16.67
N GLU A 136 10.41 0.82 16.44
CA GLU A 136 10.97 0.00 17.49
C GLU A 136 11.88 0.86 18.39
N GLY A 137 11.59 0.90 19.70
CA GLY A 137 12.37 1.69 20.68
C GLY A 137 12.04 3.19 20.74
N ALA A 138 11.03 3.68 20.02
CA ALA A 138 10.65 5.10 20.07
C ALA A 138 9.92 5.48 21.38
N PRO A 139 10.26 6.62 22.04
CA PRO A 139 9.67 7.02 23.32
C PRO A 139 8.18 7.42 23.23
N HIS A 140 7.68 7.74 22.03
CA HIS A 140 6.27 8.09 21.77
C HIS A 140 5.71 7.34 20.56
N ARG A 141 5.79 6.00 20.61
CA ARG A 141 5.38 5.11 19.51
C ARG A 141 3.99 5.43 18.95
N SER A 142 2.96 5.50 19.79
CA SER A 142 1.58 5.72 19.34
C SER A 142 1.36 7.11 18.73
N CYS A 143 2.01 8.17 19.24
CA CYS A 143 1.94 9.51 18.64
C CYS A 143 2.65 9.56 17.28
N ASN A 144 3.82 8.95 17.16
CA ASN A 144 4.55 8.87 15.90
C ASN A 144 3.76 8.06 14.85
N LEU A 145 3.09 6.99 15.30
CA LEU A 145 2.21 6.18 14.46
C LEU A 145 0.96 6.97 14.03
N ALA A 146 0.34 7.73 14.94
CA ALA A 146 -0.79 8.60 14.62
C ALA A 146 -0.40 9.70 13.63
N LEU A 147 0.79 10.29 13.78
CA LEU A 147 1.33 11.26 12.82
C LEU A 147 1.57 10.61 11.45
N ALA A 148 2.16 9.41 11.42
CA ALA A 148 2.37 8.65 10.20
C ALA A 148 1.04 8.32 9.50
N ALA A 149 0.01 7.92 10.27
CA ALA A 149 -1.33 7.65 9.77
C ALA A 149 -2.00 8.90 9.22
N ALA A 150 -1.89 10.04 9.92
CA ALA A 150 -2.44 11.31 9.45
C ALA A 150 -1.78 11.75 8.13
N LEU A 151 -0.44 11.68 8.04
CA LEU A 151 0.29 12.02 6.82
C LEU A 151 -0.04 11.07 5.67
N ALA A 152 -0.11 9.77 5.93
CA ALA A 152 -0.49 8.78 4.93
C ALA A 152 -1.93 8.98 4.43
N ALA A 153 -2.86 9.29 5.34
CA ALA A 153 -4.24 9.62 4.98
C ALA A 153 -4.31 10.89 4.13
N LEU A 154 -3.62 11.97 4.52
CA LEU A 154 -3.56 13.21 3.74
C LEU A 154 -3.02 12.97 2.33
N LEU A 155 -1.94 12.18 2.21
CA LEU A 155 -1.39 11.80 0.91
C LEU A 155 -2.38 11.00 0.07
N ALA A 156 -3.05 10.01 0.66
CA ALA A 156 -4.08 9.23 -0.01
C ALA A 156 -5.25 10.10 -0.48
N LEU A 157 -5.73 11.02 0.35
CA LEU A 157 -6.78 11.98 -0.02
C LEU A 157 -6.34 12.86 -1.20
N GLN A 158 -5.11 13.38 -1.17
CA GLN A 158 -4.60 14.22 -2.25
C GLN A 158 -4.46 13.43 -3.56
N CYS A 159 -3.96 12.20 -3.51
CA CYS A 159 -3.90 11.31 -4.67
C CYS A 159 -5.29 10.95 -5.21
N ARG A 160 -6.30 10.76 -4.34
CA ARG A 160 -7.69 10.52 -4.77
C ARG A 160 -8.33 11.76 -5.40
N ARG A 161 -8.04 12.95 -4.88
CA ARG A 161 -8.48 14.22 -5.48
C ARG A 161 -7.85 14.41 -6.86
N LEU A 162 -6.54 14.16 -6.98
CA LEU A 162 -5.82 14.17 -8.24
C LEU A 162 -6.41 13.17 -9.24
N ALA A 163 -6.64 11.93 -8.82
CA ALA A 163 -7.21 10.90 -9.69
C ALA A 163 -8.61 11.27 -10.18
N ARG A 164 -9.48 11.78 -9.31
CA ARG A 164 -10.81 12.27 -9.71
C ARG A 164 -10.70 13.44 -10.69
N HIS A 165 -9.86 14.42 -10.40
CA HIS A 165 -9.64 15.57 -11.28
C HIS A 165 -9.17 15.15 -12.66
N VAL A 166 -8.18 14.26 -12.75
CA VAL A 166 -7.68 13.75 -14.04
C VAL A 166 -8.77 12.95 -14.75
N CYS A 167 -9.50 12.07 -14.06
CA CYS A 167 -10.51 11.25 -14.72
C CYS A 167 -11.69 12.05 -15.29
N THR A 168 -12.07 13.16 -14.66
CA THR A 168 -13.24 13.96 -15.08
C THR A 168 -12.88 15.13 -16.00
N LEU A 169 -11.75 15.80 -15.77
CA LEU A 169 -11.45 17.09 -16.38
C LEU A 169 -10.26 17.07 -17.34
N TYR A 170 -9.48 15.98 -17.39
CA TYR A 170 -8.25 15.96 -18.19
C TYR A 170 -8.51 16.19 -19.69
N GLU A 171 -9.56 15.62 -20.27
CA GLU A 171 -9.87 15.81 -21.71
C GLU A 171 -10.24 17.27 -22.03
N LEU A 172 -10.94 17.96 -21.12
CA LEU A 172 -11.31 19.37 -21.26
C LEU A 172 -10.10 20.29 -21.03
N HIS A 173 -9.33 20.02 -19.96
CA HIS A 173 -8.19 20.84 -19.54
C HIS A 173 -6.98 20.67 -20.45
N SER A 174 -6.78 19.49 -21.04
CA SER A 174 -5.69 19.25 -22.01
C SER A 174 -5.89 20.02 -23.31
N ARG A 175 -7.15 20.21 -23.75
CA ARG A 175 -7.47 21.03 -24.93
C ARG A 175 -7.25 22.52 -24.70
N GLN A 176 -7.65 23.02 -23.53
CA GLN A 176 -7.63 24.46 -23.26
C GLN A 176 -6.41 24.94 -22.44
N ARG A 177 -5.54 24.04 -21.99
CA ARG A 177 -4.23 24.33 -21.32
C ARG A 177 -4.28 25.37 -20.18
N TYR A 178 -5.33 25.38 -19.36
CA TYR A 178 -5.45 26.33 -18.24
C TYR A 178 -5.14 25.72 -16.86
N CYS A 179 -4.89 24.41 -16.76
CA CYS A 179 -4.59 23.74 -15.51
C CYS A 179 -3.13 23.29 -15.45
N GLY A 180 -2.34 23.90 -14.55
CA GLY A 180 -0.92 23.56 -14.37
C GLY A 180 -0.66 22.08 -14.08
N LEU A 181 -1.58 21.42 -13.36
CA LEU A 181 -1.50 20.00 -13.05
C LEU A 181 -1.67 19.12 -14.29
N CYS A 182 -2.65 19.42 -15.14
CA CYS A 182 -2.88 18.69 -16.40
C CYS A 182 -1.76 18.95 -17.41
N ILE A 183 -1.21 20.18 -17.46
CA ILE A 183 -0.06 20.52 -18.29
C ILE A 183 1.19 19.76 -17.83
N LEU A 184 1.43 19.71 -16.52
CA LEU A 184 2.54 18.94 -15.94
C LEU A 184 2.39 17.45 -16.24
N LEU A 185 1.18 16.88 -16.13
CA LEU A 185 0.94 15.49 -16.53
C LEU A 185 1.13 15.25 -18.03
N LEU A 186 0.79 16.24 -18.87
CA LEU A 186 1.00 16.14 -20.31
C LEU A 186 2.50 16.18 -20.67
N ALA A 187 3.26 17.05 -20.02
CA ALA A 187 4.70 17.19 -20.22
C ALA A 187 5.51 16.03 -19.60
N ASP A 188 5.15 15.63 -18.39
CA ASP A 188 5.94 14.72 -17.53
C ASP A 188 5.24 13.38 -17.24
N GLY A 189 4.15 13.06 -17.94
CA GLY A 189 3.38 11.82 -17.74
C GLY A 189 4.20 10.54 -17.89
N HIS A 190 5.27 10.59 -18.69
CA HIS A 190 6.23 9.50 -18.86
C HIS A 190 7.11 9.24 -17.62
N ARG A 191 7.25 10.22 -16.70
CA ARG A 191 7.99 10.06 -15.44
C ARG A 191 7.18 9.39 -14.34
N VAL A 192 5.85 9.41 -14.41
CA VAL A 192 4.96 8.78 -13.42
C VAL A 192 5.29 7.30 -13.14
N PRO A 193 5.41 6.41 -14.16
CA PRO A 193 5.76 5.01 -13.91
C PRO A 193 7.18 4.84 -13.35
N HIS A 194 8.10 5.75 -13.70
CA HIS A 194 9.47 5.72 -13.20
C HIS A 194 9.53 6.07 -11.71
N LEU A 195 8.79 7.10 -11.29
CA LEU A 195 8.63 7.50 -9.90
C LEU A 195 7.94 6.41 -9.09
N LEU A 196 6.87 5.81 -9.63
CA LEU A 196 6.14 4.74 -8.96
C LEU A 196 7.03 3.51 -8.73
N ARG A 197 7.81 3.12 -9.75
CA ARG A 197 8.79 2.03 -9.63
C ARG A 197 9.86 2.34 -8.58
N ARG A 198 10.40 3.56 -8.54
CA ARG A 198 11.38 3.96 -7.52
C ARG A 198 10.77 3.90 -6.12
N ALA A 199 9.57 4.43 -5.93
CA ALA A 199 8.87 4.42 -4.64
C ALA A 199 8.61 3.00 -4.15
N LEU A 200 8.14 2.11 -5.03
CA LEU A 200 7.96 0.69 -4.69
C LEU A 200 9.29 0.00 -4.39
N ALA A 201 10.34 0.25 -5.17
CA ALA A 201 11.65 -0.33 -4.92
C ALA A 201 12.18 0.07 -3.53
N VAL A 202 12.05 1.33 -3.15
CA VAL A 202 12.42 1.82 -1.81
C VAL A 202 11.55 1.17 -0.74
N ALA A 203 10.22 1.14 -0.93
CA ALA A 203 9.30 0.53 0.05
C ALA A 203 9.61 -0.95 0.28
N PHE A 204 9.82 -1.73 -0.79
CA PHE A 204 10.17 -3.15 -0.69
C PHE A 204 11.60 -3.38 -0.17
N ALA A 205 12.55 -2.47 -0.44
CA ALA A 205 13.88 -2.57 0.15
C ALA A 205 13.83 -2.39 1.67
N VAL A 206 13.16 -1.34 2.15
CA VAL A 206 13.00 -1.09 3.60
C VAL A 206 12.19 -2.23 4.24
N ALA A 207 11.10 -2.66 3.62
CA ALA A 207 10.28 -3.75 4.11
C ALA A 207 11.04 -5.09 4.11
N GLY A 208 11.91 -5.34 3.12
CA GLY A 208 12.76 -6.53 3.07
C GLY A 208 13.81 -6.53 4.19
N LEU A 209 14.46 -5.39 4.45
CA LEU A 209 15.37 -5.24 5.60
C LEU A 209 14.64 -5.47 6.93
N ALA A 210 13.46 -4.87 7.10
CA ALA A 210 12.62 -5.07 8.27
C ALA A 210 12.19 -6.53 8.43
N ALA A 211 11.78 -7.19 7.35
CA ALA A 211 11.38 -8.60 7.35
C ALA A 211 12.54 -9.52 7.73
N VAL A 212 13.74 -9.31 7.17
CA VAL A 212 14.92 -10.10 7.52
C VAL A 212 15.32 -9.89 8.98
N GLN A 213 15.29 -8.65 9.49
CA GLN A 213 15.59 -8.37 10.89
C GLN A 213 14.56 -9.01 11.84
N LEU A 214 13.27 -8.94 11.51
CA LEU A 214 12.21 -9.57 12.27
C LEU A 214 12.37 -11.10 12.28
N ILE A 215 12.66 -11.68 11.11
CA ILE A 215 12.86 -13.13 10.98
C ILE A 215 14.09 -13.59 11.77
N ASN A 216 15.20 -12.86 11.67
CA ASN A 216 16.45 -13.20 12.36
C ASN A 216 16.34 -13.10 13.89
N ARG A 217 15.47 -12.22 14.40
CA ARG A 217 15.18 -12.11 15.83
C ARG A 217 14.18 -13.13 16.34
N ASP A 218 13.16 -13.45 15.54
CA ASP A 218 11.99 -14.23 15.99
C ASP A 218 11.97 -15.71 15.58
N PHE A 219 12.74 -16.13 14.56
CA PHE A 219 12.78 -17.53 14.11
C PHE A 219 14.15 -18.15 14.42
N LEU A 220 14.22 -18.90 15.53
CA LEU A 220 15.38 -19.73 15.87
C LEU A 220 15.35 -21.12 15.20
N SER A 221 14.24 -21.53 14.55
CA SER A 221 14.17 -22.77 13.76
C SER A 221 13.16 -22.76 12.60
N ALA A 222 13.49 -23.44 11.49
CA ALA A 222 12.64 -23.57 10.30
C ALA A 222 11.31 -24.32 10.53
N ALA A 223 11.19 -25.08 11.62
CA ALA A 223 9.98 -25.82 11.98
C ALA A 223 8.84 -24.90 12.46
N GLU A 224 9.16 -23.75 13.06
CA GLU A 224 8.16 -22.75 13.48
C GLU A 224 7.61 -21.96 12.30
N ALA A 225 8.40 -21.77 11.23
CA ALA A 225 7.95 -21.13 9.99
C ALA A 225 6.83 -21.93 9.29
N ALA A 226 6.82 -23.26 9.43
CA ALA A 226 5.78 -24.13 8.87
C ALA A 226 4.40 -23.93 9.54
N ARG A 227 4.35 -23.50 10.82
CA ARG A 227 3.07 -23.18 11.51
C ARG A 227 2.39 -21.92 10.98
N PHE A 228 3.12 -21.06 10.26
CA PHE A 228 2.55 -19.86 9.65
C PHE A 228 1.97 -20.10 8.25
N TRP A 229 1.99 -21.34 7.75
CA TRP A 229 1.48 -21.65 6.42
C TRP A 229 -0.04 -21.50 6.31
N THR A 230 -0.79 -21.75 7.39
CA THR A 230 -2.26 -21.54 7.45
C THR A 230 -2.67 -20.06 7.41
N PRO A 231 -2.10 -19.13 8.21
CA PRO A 231 -2.41 -17.70 8.06
C PRO A 231 -1.90 -17.14 6.72
N LEU A 232 -0.80 -17.68 6.17
CA LEU A 232 -0.32 -17.32 4.83
C LEU A 232 -1.30 -17.76 3.73
N THR A 233 -1.84 -18.99 3.80
CA THR A 233 -2.88 -19.45 2.86
C THR A 233 -4.18 -18.67 3.00
N VAL A 234 -4.58 -18.27 4.22
CA VAL A 234 -5.72 -17.37 4.42
C VAL A 234 -5.46 -15.99 3.84
N CYS A 235 -4.25 -15.43 3.99
CA CYS A 235 -3.87 -14.17 3.34
C CYS A 235 -3.89 -14.29 1.82
N TYR A 236 -3.46 -15.41 1.25
CA TYR A 236 -3.56 -15.68 -0.19
C TYR A 236 -5.00 -15.83 -0.65
N ALA A 237 -5.85 -16.54 0.09
CA ALA A 237 -7.27 -16.65 -0.23
C ALA A 237 -7.95 -15.27 -0.22
N LEU A 238 -7.66 -14.44 0.80
CA LEU A 238 -8.12 -13.05 0.86
C LEU A 238 -7.57 -12.21 -0.29
N LEU A 239 -6.31 -12.40 -0.70
CA LEU A 239 -5.70 -11.72 -1.84
C LEU A 239 -6.35 -12.14 -3.16
N VAL A 240 -6.70 -13.41 -3.32
CA VAL A 240 -7.43 -13.91 -4.49
C VAL A 240 -8.83 -13.29 -4.56
N VAL A 241 -9.56 -13.26 -3.43
CA VAL A 241 -10.86 -12.57 -3.34
C VAL A 241 -10.71 -11.06 -3.57
N TYR A 242 -9.60 -10.45 -3.15
CA TYR A 242 -9.30 -9.02 -3.36
C TYR A 242 -9.01 -8.66 -4.83
N MET A 243 -8.48 -9.61 -5.59
CA MET A 243 -8.05 -9.42 -6.98
C MET A 243 -9.13 -9.79 -8.01
N GLN A 244 -10.19 -10.50 -7.59
CA GLN A 244 -11.39 -10.80 -8.39
C GLN A 244 -12.39 -9.63 -8.36
#